data_AF-A0A7D3ZRB0-F1
#
_entry.id   AF-A0A7D3ZRB0-F1
#
_cell.length_a   1.000
_cell.length_b   1.000
_cell.length_c   1.000
_cell.angle_alpha   90.00
_cell.angle_beta   90.00
_cell.angle_gamma   90.00
#
_symmetry.space_group_name_H-M   'P 1'
#
loop_
_entity.id
_entity.type
_entity.pdbx_description
1 polymer ?
#
loop_
_entity_poly.entity_id
_entity_poly.type
_entity_poly.pdbx_seq_one_letter_code
_entity_poly.pdbx_strand_id
1 'polypeptide(L)' 'MQPLTNTVKALLITVAVLAGSTVGLLAGMLHHMDGGSVPDAIVFGCKTFFGTEAFMLGLFGFWYGIQKRDT' A
#
# COMPACT_ATOMS: atom_id res chain seq x y z
N MET A 1 11.61 7.56 -25.46
CA MET A 1 11.65 6.19 -24.90
C MET A 1 10.59 6.09 -23.80
N GLN A 2 9.36 5.69 -24.11
CA GLN A 2 8.18 5.90 -23.23
C GLN A 2 7.36 4.66 -22.78
N PRO A 3 7.45 3.45 -23.38
CA PRO A 3 6.60 2.33 -22.92
C PRO A 3 7.14 1.68 -21.64
N LEU A 4 8.47 1.53 -21.51
CA LEU A 4 9.10 0.84 -20.38
C LEU A 4 8.78 1.50 -19.03
N THR A 5 8.81 2.83 -18.97
CA THR A 5 8.53 3.61 -17.75
C THR A 5 7.08 3.44 -17.27
N ASN A 6 6.13 3.32 -18.19
CA ASN A 6 4.72 3.12 -17.85
C ASN A 6 4.47 1.71 -17.34
N THR A 7 5.11 0.70 -17.95
CA THR A 7 5.02 -0.70 -17.48
C THR A 7 5.61 -0.85 -16.08
N VAL A 8 6.77 -0.25 -15.80
CA VAL A 8 7.41 -0.30 -14.47
C VAL A 8 6.55 0.40 -13.42
N LYS A 9 5.95 1.55 -13.75
CA LYS A 9 5.03 2.25 -12.84
C LYS A 9 3.78 1.42 -12.53
N ALA A 10 3.17 0.81 -13.54
CA ALA A 10 2.03 -0.07 -13.34
C ALA A 10 2.40 -1.27 -12.45
N LEU A 11 3.57 -1.88 -12.69
CA LEU A 11 4.08 -2.98 -11.87
C LEU A 11 4.24 -2.56 -10.40
N LEU A 12 4.86 -1.41 -10.15
CA LEU A 12 5.07 -0.91 -8.78
C LEU A 12 3.75 -0.63 -8.05
N ILE A 13 2.77 -0.04 -8.73
CA ILE A 13 1.43 0.18 -8.16
C ILE A 13 0.77 -1.17 -7.84
N THR A 14 0.86 -2.14 -8.75
CA THR A 14 0.25 -3.46 -8.57
C THR A 14 0.90 -4.21 -7.39
N VAL A 15 2.22 -4.13 -7.27
CA VAL A 15 2.97 -4.75 -6.16
C VAL A 15 2.65 -4.05 -4.83
N ALA A 16 2.53 -2.72 -4.82
CA ALA A 16 2.11 -1.98 -3.64
C ALA A 16 0.73 -2.44 -3.17
N VAL A 17 -0.26 -2.42 -4.07
CA VAL A 17 -1.64 -2.88 -3.79
C VAL A 17 -1.68 -4.32 -3.28
N LEU A 18 -0.87 -5.21 -3.87
CA LEU A 18 -0.82 -6.61 -3.45
C LEU A 18 -0.18 -6.77 -2.05
N ALA A 19 0.88 -6.01 -1.77
CA ALA A 19 1.53 -6.00 -0.46
C ALA A 19 0.62 -5.39 0.62
N GLY A 20 0.02 -4.23 0.34
CA GLY A 20 -0.92 -3.57 1.25
C GLY A 20 -2.12 -4.45 1.57
N SER A 21 -2.71 -5.11 0.56
CA SER A 21 -3.89 -5.98 0.76
C SER A 21 -3.55 -7.22 1.59
N THR A 22 -2.37 -7.80 1.39
CA THR A 22 -1.86 -8.91 2.21
C THR A 22 -1.68 -8.48 3.67
N VAL A 23 -1.05 -7.32 3.92
CA VAL A 23 -0.86 -6.78 5.28
C VAL A 23 -2.20 -6.46 5.93
N GLY A 24 -3.14 -5.84 5.20
CA GLY A 24 -4.47 -5.52 5.71
C GLY A 24 -5.30 -6.75 6.07
N LEU A 25 -5.26 -7.79 5.24
CA LEU A 25 -5.91 -9.07 5.53
C LEU A 25 -5.31 -9.75 6.75
N LEU A 26 -3.98 -9.84 6.84
CA LEU A 26 -3.31 -10.43 7.99
C LEU A 26 -3.58 -9.66 9.28
N ALA A 27 -3.53 -8.33 9.24
CA ALA A 27 -3.83 -7.46 10.38
C ALA A 27 -5.28 -7.62 10.86
N GLY A 28 -6.23 -7.68 9.93
CA GLY A 28 -7.64 -7.94 10.25
C GLY A 28 -7.85 -9.34 10.85
N MET A 29 -7.23 -10.37 10.28
CA MET A 29 -7.32 -11.74 10.81
C MET A 29 -6.72 -11.84 12.22
N LEU A 30 -5.56 -11.21 12.46
CA LEU A 30 -4.91 -11.19 13.77
C LEU A 30 -5.80 -10.49 14.80
N HIS A 31 -6.41 -9.36 14.44
CA HIS A 31 -7.35 -8.62 15.30
C HIS A 31 -8.60 -9.44 15.64
N HIS A 32 -9.08 -10.26 14.70
CA HIS A 32 -10.17 -11.20 14.98
C HIS A 32 -9.74 -12.32 15.94
N MET A 33 -8.53 -12.86 15.76
CA MET A 33 -7.96 -13.91 16.62
C MET A 33 -7.72 -13.42 18.05
N ASP A 34 -7.41 -12.14 18.25
CA ASP A 34 -7.27 -11.50 19.57
C ASP A 34 -8.62 -11.27 20.29
N GLY A 35 -9.74 -11.78 19.71
CA GLY A 35 -11.08 -11.67 20.28
C GLY A 35 -11.89 -10.49 19.75
N GLY A 36 -11.38 -9.78 18.74
CA GLY A 36 -12.10 -8.70 18.06
C GLY A 36 -13.29 -9.22 17.25
N SER A 37 -14.39 -8.47 17.28
CA SER A 37 -15.57 -8.74 16.44
C SER A 37 -15.19 -8.74 14.95
N VAL A 38 -15.81 -9.61 14.15
CA VAL A 38 -15.63 -9.64 12.67
C VAL A 38 -15.73 -8.25 12.01
N PRO A 39 -16.71 -7.38 12.35
CA PRO A 39 -16.75 -6.03 11.76
C PRO A 39 -15.55 -5.16 12.15
N ASP A 40 -15.02 -5.31 13.36
CA ASP A 40 -13.90 -4.52 13.86
C ASP A 40 -12.58 -4.95 13.19
N ALA A 41 -12.40 -6.25 12.99
CA ALA A 41 -11.32 -6.82 12.20
C ALA A 41 -11.30 -6.31 10.74
N ILE A 42 -12.47 -6.18 10.11
CA ILE A 42 -12.59 -5.63 8.76
C ILE A 42 -12.21 -4.15 8.74
N VAL A 43 -12.68 -3.36 9.71
CA VAL A 43 -12.34 -1.93 9.80
C VAL A 43 -10.83 -1.75 10.05
N PHE A 44 -10.24 -2.57 10.92
CA PHE A 44 -8.81 -2.56 11.21
C PHE A 44 -7.97 -2.97 9.98
N GLY A 45 -8.36 -4.03 9.28
CA GLY A 45 -7.71 -4.47 8.05
C GLY A 45 -7.79 -3.44 6.92
N CYS A 46 -8.94 -2.78 6.76
CA CYS A 46 -9.08 -1.67 5.81
C CYS A 46 -8.21 -0.47 6.18
N LYS A 47 -8.16 -0.08 7.47
CA LYS A 47 -7.31 1.02 7.94
C LYS A 47 -5.83 0.77 7.65
N THR A 48 -5.35 -0.45 7.93
CA THR A 48 -3.96 -0.84 7.69
C THR A 48 -3.64 -0.94 6.20
N PHE A 49 -4.58 -1.42 5.37
CA PHE A 49 -4.48 -1.37 3.90
C PHE A 49 -4.28 0.06 3.39
N PHE A 50 -5.24 0.96 3.67
CA PHE A 50 -5.19 2.34 3.19
C PHE A 50 -3.99 3.12 3.74
N GLY A 51 -3.58 2.85 4.98
CA GLY A 51 -2.39 3.44 5.58
C GLY A 51 -1.10 3.02 4.85
N THR A 52 -0.99 1.74 4.49
CA THR A 52 0.17 1.21 3.77
C THR A 52 0.24 1.76 2.35
N GLU A 53 -0.89 1.80 1.63
CA GLU A 53 -0.97 2.38 0.28
C GLU A 53 -0.63 3.88 0.28
N ALA A 54 -1.22 4.65 1.21
CA ALA A 54 -0.97 6.08 1.31
C ALA A 54 0.50 6.37 1.63
N PHE A 55 1.11 5.56 2.51
CA PHE A 55 2.53 5.68 2.83
C PHE A 55 3.41 5.37 1.61
N MET A 56 3.15 4.27 0.90
CA MET A 56 3.91 3.89 -0.29
C MET A 56 3.80 4.95 -1.40
N LEU A 57 2.58 5.40 -1.71
CA LEU A 57 2.37 6.44 -2.72
C LEU A 57 3.02 7.77 -2.33
N GLY A 58 2.97 8.13 -1.04
CA GLY A 58 3.67 9.30 -0.50
C GLY A 58 5.19 9.18 -0.63
N LEU A 59 5.76 8.02 -0.32
CA LEU A 59 7.19 7.74 -0.44
C LEU A 59 7.65 7.82 -1.91
N PHE A 60 6.90 7.21 -2.83
CA PHE A 60 7.18 7.29 -4.26
C PHE A 60 7.04 8.71 -4.80
N GLY A 61 6.02 9.44 -4.38
CA GLY A 61 5.82 10.85 -4.76
C GLY A 61 6.94 11.76 -4.26
N PHE A 62 7.36 11.56 -3.01
CA PHE A 62 8.48 12.28 -2.40
C PHE A 62 9.81 11.97 -3.11
N TRP A 63 10.08 10.68 -3.38
CA TRP A 63 11.27 10.25 -4.12
C TRP A 63 11.31 10.86 -5.53
N TYR A 64 10.19 10.83 -6.26
CA TYR A 64 10.08 11.48 -7.57
C TYR A 64 10.27 13.00 -7.51
N GLY A 65 9.83 13.64 -6.42
CA GLY A 65 10.02 15.07 -6.17
C GLY A 65 11.48 15.45 -5.93
N ILE A 66 12.22 14.64 -5.17
CA ILE A 66 13.67 14.81 -4.97
C ILE A 66 14.41 14.63 -6.29
N GLN A 67 14.10 13.56 -7.04
CA GLN A 67 14.79 13.25 -8.29
C GLN A 67 14.67 14.35 -9.35
N LYS A 68 13.56 15.12 -9.34
CA LYS A 68 13.36 16.30 -10.20
C LYS A 68 14.03 17.57 -9.71
N ARG A 69 14.44 17.65 -8.44
CA ARG A 69 15.20 18.80 -7.90
C ARG A 69 16.68 18.72 -8.22
N ASP A 70 17.21 17.50 -8.37
CA ASP A 70 18.63 17.25 -8.64
C ASP A 70 18.98 17.14 -10.14
N THR A 71 18.03 17.44 -11.04
CA THR A 71 18.22 17.52 -12.51
C THR A 71 17.98 18.93 -12.99
#